data_AF-A0A8H2ZMZ0-F1
#
_entry.id   AF-A0A8H2ZMZ0-F1
#
_cell.length_a   1.000
_cell.length_b   1.000
_cell.length_c   1.000
_cell.angle_alpha   90.00
_cell.angle_beta   90.00
_cell.angle_gamma   90.00
#
_symmetry.space_group_name_H-M   'P 1'
#
loop_
_entity.id
_entity.type
_entity.pdbx_description
1 polymer ?
#
loop_
_entity_poly.entity_id
_entity_poly.type
_entity_poly.pdbx_seq_one_letter_code
_entity_poly.pdbx_strand_id
1 'polypeptide(L)'
;MPTATQEKIALLQSSPYHTELQQIEKDYRATHKPLLLQTKKSLIAYRAATRAGNTAALQEHQDNIDENIHKMVDLHKEKKREWDIGIQRLGEDVGGILGRTLMDVVRELGGRRPNIAEGHDMDLGKVLVVVGKRMDSE
;
A
#
# COMPACT_ATOMS: atom_id res chain seq x y z
N MET A 1 -10.01 10.03 -30.08
CA MET A 1 -9.18 8.82 -30.20
C MET A 1 -8.38 8.68 -28.93
N PRO A 2 -8.44 7.56 -28.21
CA PRO A 2 -7.53 7.33 -27.10
C PRO A 2 -6.09 7.28 -27.60
N THR A 3 -5.15 7.81 -26.82
CA THR A 3 -3.71 7.70 -27.14
C THR A 3 -3.25 6.24 -26.99
N ALA A 4 -2.21 5.81 -27.69
CA ALA A 4 -1.66 4.45 -27.58
C ALA A 4 -1.36 4.02 -26.12
N THR A 5 -1.01 4.98 -25.26
CA THR A 5 -0.79 4.76 -23.81
C THR A 5 -2.09 4.53 -23.03
N GLN A 6 -3.18 5.20 -23.41
CA GLN A 6 -4.50 4.92 -22.84
C GLN A 6 -4.98 3.52 -23.19
N GLU A 7 -4.70 3.04 -24.41
CA GLU A 7 -5.02 1.67 -24.82
C GLU A 7 -4.18 0.64 -24.05
N LYS A 8 -2.90 0.91 -23.83
CA LYS A 8 -2.00 0.08 -23.00
C LYS A 8 -2.46 0.01 -21.53
N ILE A 9 -2.83 1.14 -20.93
CA ILE A 9 -3.37 1.13 -19.56
C ILE A 9 -4.73 0.42 -19.49
N ALA A 10 -5.59 0.57 -20.52
CA ALA A 10 -6.86 -0.14 -20.60
C ALA A 10 -6.66 -1.67 -20.62
N LEU A 11 -5.60 -2.18 -21.25
CA LEU A 11 -5.25 -3.61 -21.21
C LEU A 11 -5.00 -4.08 -19.77
N LEU A 12 -4.19 -3.35 -19.00
CA LEU A 12 -3.97 -3.63 -17.58
C LEU A 12 -5.29 -3.60 -16.79
N GLN A 13 -6.16 -2.63 -17.09
CA GLN A 13 -7.47 -2.47 -16.44
C GLN A 13 -8.50 -3.55 -16.81
N SER A 14 -8.34 -4.18 -17.97
CA SER A 14 -9.22 -5.25 -18.43
C SER A 14 -8.92 -6.61 -17.81
N SER A 15 -7.73 -6.78 -17.23
CA SER A 15 -7.32 -8.03 -16.61
C SER A 15 -8.09 -8.32 -15.31
N PRO A 16 -8.50 -9.57 -15.05
CA PRO A 16 -9.14 -9.93 -13.77
C PRO A 16 -8.22 -9.64 -12.57
N TYR A 17 -6.90 -9.70 -12.75
CA TYR A 17 -5.92 -9.43 -11.71
C TYR A 17 -5.89 -7.95 -11.27
N HIS A 18 -6.35 -7.04 -12.13
CA HIS A 18 -6.55 -5.65 -11.72
C HIS A 18 -7.63 -5.54 -10.64
N THR A 19 -8.76 -6.23 -10.82
CA THR A 19 -9.86 -6.20 -9.85
C THR A 19 -9.42 -6.82 -8.52
N GLU A 20 -8.65 -7.91 -8.56
CA GLU A 20 -8.04 -8.53 -7.39
C GLU A 20 -7.13 -7.55 -6.63
N LEU A 21 -6.25 -6.84 -7.35
CA LEU A 21 -5.35 -5.83 -6.76
C LEU A 21 -6.12 -4.65 -6.14
N GLN A 22 -7.18 -4.17 -6.79
CA GLN A 22 -8.04 -3.13 -6.20
C GLN A 22 -8.69 -3.59 -4.91
N GLN A 23 -9.10 -4.86 -4.84
CA GLN A 23 -9.73 -5.40 -3.65
C GLN A 23 -8.70 -5.54 -2.51
N ILE A 24 -7.48 -6.02 -2.79
CA ILE A 24 -6.37 -6.06 -1.83
C ILE A 24 -6.06 -4.66 -1.27
N GLU A 25 -5.92 -3.66 -2.15
CA GLU A 25 -5.68 -2.27 -1.75
C GLU A 25 -6.81 -1.75 -0.85
N LYS A 26 -8.06 -2.00 -1.23
CA LYS A 26 -9.24 -1.58 -0.47
C LYS A 26 -9.27 -2.21 0.92
N ASP A 27 -9.01 -3.51 1.02
CA ASP A 27 -9.03 -4.25 2.28
C ASP A 27 -7.88 -3.83 3.20
N TYR A 28 -6.70 -3.57 2.62
CA TYR A 28 -5.58 -2.98 3.35
C TYR A 28 -5.96 -1.61 3.93
N ARG A 29 -6.49 -0.70 3.11
CA ARG A 29 -6.90 0.65 3.57
C ARG A 29 -8.03 0.59 4.61
N ALA A 30 -8.99 -0.31 4.45
CA ALA A 30 -10.13 -0.47 5.35
C ALA A 30 -9.68 -0.90 6.77
N THR A 31 -8.63 -1.71 6.87
CA THR A 31 -8.12 -2.21 8.16
C THR A 31 -7.00 -1.33 8.73
N HIS A 32 -6.11 -0.82 7.88
CA HIS A 32 -4.97 0.01 8.30
C HIS A 32 -5.41 1.37 8.87
N LYS A 33 -6.38 2.04 8.24
CA LYS A 33 -6.83 3.38 8.66
C LYS A 33 -7.40 3.41 10.09
N PRO A 34 -8.28 2.47 10.50
CA PRO A 34 -8.70 2.36 11.89
C PRO A 34 -7.55 2.15 12.87
N LEU A 35 -6.60 1.26 12.57
CA LEU A 35 -5.43 0.99 13.43
C LEU A 35 -4.56 2.24 13.61
N LEU A 36 -4.33 2.98 12.53
CA LEU A 36 -3.59 4.25 12.58
C LEU A 36 -4.30 5.29 13.44
N LEU A 37 -5.63 5.40 13.32
CA LEU A 37 -6.43 6.31 14.14
C LEU A 37 -6.42 5.92 15.62
N GLN A 38 -6.50 4.62 15.93
CA GLN A 38 -6.40 4.10 17.30
C GLN A 38 -5.02 4.38 17.88
N THR A 39 -3.95 4.07 17.14
CA THR A 39 -2.56 4.36 17.53
C THR A 39 -2.38 5.85 17.83
N LYS A 40 -2.92 6.74 16.97
CA LYS A 40 -2.87 8.18 17.20
C LYS A 40 -3.60 8.60 18.47
N LYS A 41 -4.76 8.01 18.77
CA LYS A 41 -5.49 8.28 20.02
C LYS A 41 -4.68 7.83 21.24
N SER A 42 -4.11 6.63 21.21
CA SER A 42 -3.25 6.11 22.29
C SER A 42 -2.01 6.99 22.50
N LEU A 43 -1.40 7.49 21.43
CA LEU A 43 -0.26 8.42 21.53
C LEU A 43 -0.64 9.77 22.17
N ILE A 44 -1.82 10.30 21.84
CA ILE A 44 -2.34 11.53 22.47
C ILE A 44 -2.58 11.29 23.97
N ALA A 45 -3.19 10.16 24.33
CA ALA A 45 -3.46 9.79 25.71
C ALA A 45 -2.17 9.55 26.51
N TYR A 46 -1.20 8.83 25.92
CA TYR A 46 0.13 8.62 26.49
C TYR A 46 0.82 9.96 26.83
N ARG A 47 0.81 10.92 25.89
CA ARG A 47 1.38 12.25 26.10
C ARG A 47 0.67 13.02 27.21
N ALA A 48 -0.66 12.89 27.33
CA ALA A 48 -1.42 13.51 28.40
C ALA A 48 -1.09 12.89 29.77
N ALA A 49 -1.04 11.56 29.86
CA ALA A 49 -0.65 10.83 31.07
C ALA A 49 0.78 11.17 31.52
N THR A 50 1.70 11.33 30.57
CA THR A 50 3.10 11.74 30.83
C THR A 50 3.14 13.10 31.53
N ARG A 51 2.39 14.08 31.01
CA ARG A 51 2.32 15.43 31.58
C ARG A 51 1.66 15.44 32.96
N ALA A 52 0.71 14.54 33.19
CA ALA A 52 0.01 14.41 34.46
C ALA A 52 0.78 13.60 35.52
N GLY A 53 1.91 12.97 35.17
CA GLY A 53 2.65 12.08 36.07
C GLY A 53 1.91 10.79 36.42
N ASN A 54 0.89 10.40 35.66
CA ASN A 54 0.11 9.18 35.91
C ASN A 54 0.81 7.96 35.30
N THR A 55 1.71 7.36 36.05
CA THR A 55 2.55 6.24 35.61
C THR A 55 1.78 4.96 35.31
N ALA A 56 0.65 4.72 35.99
CA ALA A 56 -0.18 3.54 35.74
C ALA A 56 -0.83 3.57 34.34
N ALA A 57 -1.31 4.75 33.91
CA ALA A 57 -1.91 4.92 32.58
C ALA A 57 -0.87 4.93 31.44
N LEU A 58 0.40 5.22 31.73
CA LEU A 58 1.46 5.22 30.71
C LEU A 58 1.69 3.84 30.11
N GLN A 59 1.77 2.81 30.96
CA GLN A 59 2.03 1.45 30.49
C GLN A 59 0.88 0.97 29.60
N GLU A 60 -0.37 1.16 30.03
CA GLU A 60 -1.55 0.78 29.24
C GLU A 60 -1.57 1.46 27.87
N HIS A 61 -1.28 2.77 27.80
CA HIS A 61 -1.24 3.46 26.51
C HIS A 61 -0.06 3.03 25.64
N GLN A 62 1.08 2.68 26.24
CA GLN A 62 2.23 2.14 25.52
C GLN A 62 1.92 0.75 24.94
N ASP A 63 1.37 -0.16 25.73
CA ASP A 63 0.97 -1.50 25.28
C ASP A 63 -0.02 -1.42 24.11
N ASN A 64 -0.99 -0.52 24.19
CA ASN A 64 -1.92 -0.25 23.09
C ASN A 64 -1.25 0.29 21.81
N ILE A 65 -0.18 1.10 21.94
CA ILE A 65 0.58 1.59 20.79
C ILE A 65 1.34 0.43 20.15
N ASP A 66 2.05 -0.36 20.97
CA ASP A 66 2.88 -1.47 20.51
C ASP A 66 2.02 -2.57 19.85
N GLU A 67 0.89 -2.92 20.44
CA GLU A 67 -0.06 -3.88 19.87
C GLU A 67 -0.59 -3.42 18.51
N ASN A 68 -0.98 -2.14 18.40
CA ASN A 68 -1.48 -1.60 17.13
C ASN A 68 -0.39 -1.55 16.06
N ILE A 69 0.85 -1.21 16.43
CA ILE A 69 1.99 -1.24 15.51
C ILE A 69 2.24 -2.66 15.02
N HIS A 70 2.24 -3.66 15.91
CA HIS A 70 2.39 -5.06 15.52
C HIS A 70 1.30 -5.49 14.53
N LYS A 71 0.03 -5.20 14.83
CA LYS A 71 -1.10 -5.48 13.92
C LYS A 71 -0.93 -4.81 12.56
N MET A 72 -0.48 -3.55 12.50
CA MET A 72 -0.24 -2.83 11.24
C MET A 72 0.90 -3.46 10.44
N VAL A 73 1.97 -3.87 11.09
CA VAL A 73 3.12 -4.53 10.44
C VAL A 73 2.71 -5.89 9.87
N ASP A 74 1.97 -6.68 10.63
CA ASP A 74 1.52 -8.00 10.19
C ASP A 74 0.53 -7.89 9.02
N LEU A 75 -0.46 -6.98 9.13
CA LEU A 75 -1.37 -6.66 8.03
C LEU A 75 -0.61 -6.22 6.77
N HIS A 76 0.39 -5.36 6.92
CA HIS A 76 1.18 -4.90 5.78
C HIS A 76 1.96 -6.05 5.13
N LYS A 77 2.61 -6.92 5.91
CA LYS A 77 3.32 -8.09 5.37
C LYS A 77 2.38 -9.04 4.62
N GLU A 78 1.22 -9.34 5.18
CA GLU A 78 0.22 -10.20 4.57
C GLU A 78 -0.27 -9.61 3.24
N LYS A 79 -0.77 -8.37 3.28
CA LYS A 79 -1.33 -7.72 2.09
C LYS A 79 -0.28 -7.41 1.03
N LYS A 80 0.95 -7.09 1.43
CA LYS A 80 2.05 -6.90 0.49
C LYS A 80 2.40 -8.18 -0.26
N ARG A 81 2.38 -9.33 0.42
CA ARG A 81 2.59 -10.63 -0.22
C ARG A 81 1.50 -10.96 -1.23
N GLU A 82 0.23 -10.75 -0.87
CA GLU A 82 -0.90 -10.92 -1.79
C GLU A 82 -0.78 -9.99 -3.01
N TRP A 83 -0.45 -8.72 -2.74
CA TRP A 83 -0.24 -7.70 -3.76
C TRP A 83 0.87 -8.07 -4.74
N ASP A 84 2.03 -8.51 -4.25
CA ASP A 84 3.17 -8.86 -5.11
C ASP A 84 2.83 -10.05 -6.02
N ILE A 85 2.06 -11.03 -5.52
CA ILE A 85 1.55 -12.14 -6.33
C ILE A 85 0.58 -11.62 -7.40
N GLY A 86 -0.35 -10.74 -7.05
CA GLY A 86 -1.32 -10.15 -7.99
C GLY A 86 -0.64 -9.33 -9.09
N ILE A 87 0.38 -8.55 -8.74
CA ILE A 87 1.19 -7.77 -9.70
C ILE A 87 1.94 -8.70 -10.64
N GLN A 88 2.54 -9.78 -10.13
CA GLN A 88 3.24 -10.75 -10.97
C GLN A 88 2.28 -11.38 -11.98
N ARG A 89 1.11 -11.84 -11.53
CA ARG A 89 0.08 -12.42 -12.42
C ARG A 89 -0.40 -11.43 -13.46
N LEU A 90 -0.65 -10.18 -13.08
CA LEU A 90 -1.04 -9.12 -14.02
C LEU A 90 0.06 -8.84 -15.05
N GLY A 91 1.32 -8.81 -14.62
CA GLY A 91 2.46 -8.60 -15.51
C GLY A 91 2.66 -9.76 -16.50
N GLU A 92 2.45 -10.99 -16.05
CA GLU A 92 2.51 -12.20 -16.89
C GLU A 92 1.33 -12.29 -17.88
N ASP A 93 0.12 -11.96 -17.43
CA ASP A 93 -1.11 -11.95 -18.23
C ASP A 93 -1.04 -10.94 -19.39
N VAL A 94 -0.58 -9.73 -19.10
CA VAL A 94 -0.40 -8.69 -20.12
C VAL A 94 0.85 -8.94 -20.99
N GLY A 95 1.93 -9.41 -20.37
CA GLY A 95 3.17 -9.77 -21.05
C GLY A 95 3.86 -8.60 -21.77
N GLY A 96 4.83 -8.93 -22.61
CA GLY A 96 5.54 -7.97 -23.46
C GLY A 96 6.28 -6.87 -22.68
N ILE A 97 6.42 -5.70 -23.32
CA ILE A 97 7.07 -4.52 -22.70
C ILE A 97 6.21 -4.01 -21.54
N LEU A 98 4.89 -3.94 -21.73
CA LEU A 98 3.96 -3.41 -20.74
C LEU A 98 4.00 -4.17 -19.40
N GLY A 99 4.00 -5.50 -19.44
CA GLY A 99 4.13 -6.34 -18.25
C GLY A 99 5.48 -6.17 -17.55
N ARG A 100 6.59 -6.04 -18.31
CA ARG A 100 7.92 -5.76 -17.73
C ARG A 100 7.96 -4.39 -17.06
N THR A 101 7.43 -3.36 -17.73
CA THR A 101 7.35 -2.00 -17.21
C THR A 101 6.54 -1.93 -15.92
N LEU A 102 5.43 -2.68 -15.84
CA LEU A 102 4.65 -2.83 -14.60
C LEU A 102 5.51 -3.37 -13.45
N MET A 103 6.19 -4.51 -13.66
CA MET A 103 7.03 -5.15 -12.64
C MET A 103 8.17 -4.23 -12.17
N ASP A 104 8.80 -3.51 -13.11
CA ASP A 104 9.87 -2.56 -12.79
C ASP A 104 9.36 -1.37 -11.98
N VAL A 105 8.21 -0.80 -12.34
CA VAL A 105 7.59 0.30 -11.60
C VAL A 105 7.26 -0.13 -10.17
N VAL A 106 6.67 -1.31 -9.98
CA VAL A 106 6.32 -1.81 -8.64
C VAL A 106 7.58 -2.07 -7.81
N ARG A 107 8.61 -2.68 -8.40
CA ARG A 107 9.89 -2.91 -7.72
C ARG A 107 10.56 -1.61 -7.29
N GLU A 108 10.53 -0.58 -8.13
CA GLU A 108 11.10 0.72 -7.80
C GLU A 108 10.31 1.47 -6.73
N LEU A 109 8.98 1.41 -6.79
CA LEU A 109 8.11 2.01 -5.77
C LEU A 109 8.25 1.30 -4.41
N GLY A 110 8.45 -0.03 -4.41
CA GLY A 110 8.75 -0.80 -3.20
C GLY A 110 10.19 -0.63 -2.70
N GLY A 111 11.15 -0.31 -3.58
CA GLY A 111 12.57 -0.21 -3.25
C GLY A 111 13.08 1.20 -2.90
N ARG A 112 12.41 2.28 -3.30
CA ARG A 112 12.86 3.67 -3.06
C ARG A 112 12.03 4.39 -1.99
N ARG A 113 12.61 4.40 -0.79
CA ARG A 113 12.42 5.32 0.38
C ARG A 113 11.68 4.72 1.60
N PRO A 114 12.19 4.94 2.83
CA PRO A 114 11.62 4.45 4.08
C PRO A 114 10.34 5.19 4.56
N ASN A 115 9.75 6.09 3.76
CA ASN A 115 8.48 6.75 4.12
C ASN A 115 7.29 5.91 3.63
N ILE A 116 7.19 4.69 4.16
CA ILE A 116 6.08 3.73 3.96
C ILE A 116 4.92 4.08 4.91
N ALA A 117 4.66 5.37 5.12
CA ALA A 117 3.76 5.81 6.20
C ALA A 117 2.27 5.57 5.90
N GLU A 118 1.90 5.15 4.69
CA GLU A 118 0.48 4.96 4.30
C GLU A 118 0.24 3.73 3.38
N GLY A 119 1.22 2.83 3.21
CA GLY A 119 1.09 1.71 2.24
C GLY A 119 0.97 2.16 0.78
N HIS A 120 1.60 3.29 0.44
CA HIS A 120 1.63 3.86 -0.92
C HIS A 120 2.29 2.96 -1.98
N ASP A 121 2.98 1.92 -1.56
CA ASP A 121 3.57 0.88 -2.41
C ASP A 121 2.53 -0.12 -2.94
N MET A 122 1.32 -0.13 -2.37
CA MET A 122 0.15 -0.89 -2.84
C MET A 122 -0.96 0.02 -3.42
N ASP A 123 -0.60 1.20 -3.91
CA ASP A 123 -1.54 2.13 -4.57
C ASP A 123 -1.60 1.82 -6.07
N LEU A 124 -2.64 1.12 -6.53
CA LEU A 124 -2.74 0.67 -7.91
C LEU A 124 -2.83 1.85 -8.88
N GLY A 125 -3.58 2.87 -8.50
CA GLY A 125 -3.76 4.07 -9.33
C GLY A 125 -2.43 4.77 -9.59
N LYS A 126 -1.60 4.93 -8.54
CA LYS A 126 -0.25 5.50 -8.66
C LYS A 126 0.66 4.63 -9.52
N VAL A 127 0.62 3.31 -9.35
CA VAL A 127 1.39 2.37 -10.19
C VAL A 127 1.03 2.56 -11.66
N LEU A 128 -0.26 2.53 -12.01
CA LEU A 128 -0.73 2.68 -13.39
C LEU A 128 -0.35 4.03 -14.00
N VAL A 129 -0.43 5.12 -13.24
CA VAL A 129 0.02 6.44 -13.70
C VAL A 129 1.51 6.45 -14.03
N VAL A 130 2.35 5.81 -13.20
CA VAL A 130 3.80 5.75 -13.44
C VAL A 130 4.13 4.84 -14.62
N VAL A 131 3.43 3.72 -14.77
CA VAL A 131 3.54 2.85 -15.94
C VAL A 131 3.19 3.63 -17.20
N GLY A 132 2.07 4.35 -17.23
CA GLY A 132 1.65 5.16 -18.37
C GLY A 132 2.73 6.17 -18.78
N LYS A 133 3.29 6.92 -17.81
CA LYS A 133 4.38 7.87 -18.07
C LYS A 133 5.63 7.21 -18.68
N ARG A 134 5.97 6.00 -18.26
CA ARG A 134 7.11 5.26 -18.86
C ARG A 134 6.80 4.82 -20.28
N MET A 135 5.59 4.32 -20.52
CA MET A 135 5.15 3.91 -21.85
C MET A 135 5.04 5.09 -22.84
N ASP A 136 4.87 6.32 -22.35
CA ASP A 136 4.92 7.55 -23.14
C ASP A 136 6.36 8.03 -23.43
N SER A 137 7.33 7.59 -22.63
CA SER A 137 8.74 8.03 -22.71
C SER A 137 9.65 7.05 -23.46
N GLU A 138 9.16 5.84 -23.75
CA GLU A 138 9.77 4.82 -24.62
C GLU A 138 9.31 4.98 -26.07
#